data_AF-A0AAU2HGN5-F1
#
_entry.id   AF-A0AAU2HGN5-F1
#
_cell.length_a   1.000
_cell.length_b   1.000
_cell.length_c   1.000
_cell.angle_alpha   90.00
_cell.angle_beta   90.00
_cell.angle_gamma   90.00
#
_symmetry.space_group_name_H-M   'P 1'
#
loop_
_entity.id
_entity.type
_entity.pdbx_description
1 polymer ?
#
loop_
_entity_poly.entity_id
_entity_poly.type
_entity_poly.pdbx_seq_one_letter_code
_entity_poly.pdbx_strand_id
1 'polypeptide(L)'
;MTSVVAELVERLPDDAVYTFGAGNHCIWAQRYLPTRVFPSQLSMRNGSMGYSVPAALAASLESPDRLTVAIAGDGEFLMNGQEIATAAQYGAAFLVILMDNRQYGTIREHQERHCPGRISGTQLANPDFAAYARAFGAHGETVTTDDRRPGPSSVRSRP
;
A
#
# COMPACT_ATOMS: atom_id res chain seq x y z
N MET A 1 1.07 0.90 -11.38
CA MET A 1 0.94 1.97 -10.37
C MET A 1 0.21 3.19 -10.90
N THR A 2 0.57 3.74 -12.07
CA THR A 2 -0.12 4.90 -12.64
C THR A 2 -1.63 4.72 -12.81
N SER A 3 -2.09 3.55 -13.29
CA SER A 3 -3.52 3.24 -13.42
C SER A 3 -4.24 3.11 -12.08
N VAL A 4 -3.62 2.45 -11.11
CA VAL A 4 -4.15 2.35 -9.73
C VAL A 4 -4.32 3.74 -9.12
N VAL A 5 -3.31 4.60 -9.23
CA VAL A 5 -3.40 5.95 -8.67
C VAL A 5 -4.43 6.79 -9.41
N ALA A 6 -4.57 6.66 -10.74
CA ALA A 6 -5.63 7.32 -11.49
C ALA A 6 -7.03 6.89 -11.03
N GLU A 7 -7.23 5.58 -10.81
CA GLU A 7 -8.50 5.05 -10.31
C GLU A 7 -8.82 5.54 -8.89
N LEU A 8 -7.80 5.62 -8.03
CA LEU A 8 -7.94 6.21 -6.71
C LEU A 8 -8.35 7.69 -6.80
N VAL A 9 -7.67 8.48 -7.64
CA VAL A 9 -7.99 9.91 -7.81
C VAL A 9 -9.44 10.14 -8.27
N GLU A 10 -9.98 9.26 -9.12
CA GLU A 10 -11.35 9.37 -9.63
C GLU A 10 -12.41 9.01 -8.59
N ARG A 11 -12.11 8.10 -7.67
CA ARG A 11 -13.10 7.49 -6.76
C ARG A 11 -13.03 7.96 -5.31
N LEU A 12 -11.88 8.50 -4.89
CA LEU A 12 -11.70 8.86 -3.49
C LEU A 12 -12.49 10.12 -3.13
N PRO A 13 -13.14 10.15 -1.94
CA PRO A 13 -13.70 11.36 -1.38
C PRO A 13 -12.66 12.47 -1.24
N ASP A 14 -13.12 13.73 -1.33
CA ASP A 14 -12.26 14.91 -1.19
C ASP A 14 -11.60 15.01 0.19
N ASP A 15 -12.19 14.39 1.20
CA ASP A 15 -11.74 14.37 2.58
C ASP A 15 -11.05 13.08 3.00
N ALA A 16 -10.65 12.20 2.06
CA ALA A 16 -9.92 10.99 2.39
C ALA A 16 -8.59 11.28 3.11
N VAL A 17 -8.17 10.37 3.99
CA VAL A 17 -6.88 10.40 4.69
C VAL A 17 -5.96 9.34 4.10
N TYR A 18 -4.77 9.74 3.69
CA TYR A 18 -3.74 8.84 3.17
C TYR A 18 -2.64 8.64 4.19
N THR A 19 -2.22 7.38 4.37
CA THR A 19 -1.04 7.07 5.16
C THR A 19 0.05 6.45 4.29
N PHE A 20 1.28 6.85 4.56
CA PHE A 20 2.45 6.44 3.78
C PHE A 20 3.56 5.96 4.69
N GLY A 21 4.24 4.89 4.30
CA GLY A 21 5.56 4.63 4.80
C GLY A 21 6.66 5.03 3.82
N ALA A 22 7.59 4.11 3.56
CA ALA A 22 8.84 4.39 2.88
C ALA A 22 9.06 3.43 1.72
N GLY A 23 9.20 4.01 0.53
CA GLY A 23 9.61 3.31 -0.66
C GLY A 23 9.03 3.95 -1.92
N ASN A 24 9.26 3.28 -3.06
CA ASN A 24 8.82 3.78 -4.36
C ASN A 24 7.29 3.89 -4.49
N HIS A 25 6.55 3.11 -3.71
CA HIS A 25 5.10 3.18 -3.65
C HIS A 25 4.58 4.53 -3.11
N CYS A 26 5.38 5.27 -2.34
CA CYS A 26 4.97 6.60 -1.88
C CYS A 26 5.08 7.65 -2.98
N ILE A 27 6.04 7.52 -3.90
CA ILE A 27 6.39 8.56 -4.87
C ILE A 27 5.20 8.92 -5.77
N TRP A 28 4.54 7.92 -6.36
CA TRP A 28 3.40 8.20 -7.25
C TRP A 28 2.20 8.71 -6.48
N ALA A 29 1.89 8.09 -5.34
CA ALA A 29 0.72 8.48 -4.57
C ALA A 29 0.86 9.90 -4.00
N GLN A 30 2.02 10.28 -3.46
CA GLN A 30 2.29 11.65 -3.00
C GLN A 30 2.31 12.68 -4.14
N ARG A 31 2.59 12.25 -5.37
CA ARG A 31 2.62 13.15 -6.53
C ARG A 31 1.23 13.44 -7.09
N TYR A 32 0.30 12.50 -7.01
CA TYR A 32 -0.96 12.56 -7.75
C TYR A 32 -2.22 12.49 -6.87
N LEU A 33 -2.16 11.96 -5.63
CA LEU A 33 -3.32 11.98 -4.75
C LEU A 33 -3.58 13.41 -4.26
N PRO A 34 -4.80 13.94 -4.41
CA PRO A 34 -5.12 15.29 -4.03
C PRO A 34 -5.25 15.42 -2.51
N THR A 35 -4.62 16.44 -1.94
CA THR A 35 -4.79 16.84 -0.54
C THR A 35 -5.63 18.11 -0.47
N ARG A 36 -6.95 17.96 -0.25
CA ARG A 36 -7.90 19.08 -0.31
C ARG A 36 -8.25 19.66 1.05
N VAL A 37 -8.14 18.87 2.12
CA VAL A 37 -8.49 19.28 3.50
C VAL A 37 -7.39 18.90 4.49
N PHE A 38 -7.33 19.57 5.64
CA PHE A 38 -6.37 19.21 6.68
C PHE A 38 -7.03 18.35 7.78
N PRO A 39 -6.40 17.25 8.24
CA PRO A 39 -5.24 16.56 7.65
C PRO A 39 -5.67 15.56 6.55
N SER A 40 -5.06 15.61 5.35
CA SER A 40 -5.26 14.60 4.27
C SER A 40 -4.16 13.54 4.20
N GLN A 41 -2.99 13.81 4.79
CA GLN A 41 -1.82 12.96 4.61
C GLN A 41 -1.03 12.80 5.91
N LEU A 42 -0.75 11.55 6.28
CA LEU A 42 0.08 11.15 7.41
C LEU A 42 1.26 10.33 6.91
N SER A 43 2.48 10.74 7.25
CA SER A 43 3.70 10.07 6.80
C SER A 43 4.80 10.29 7.82
N MET A 44 5.77 9.38 7.89
CA MET A 44 6.93 9.61 8.75
C MET A 44 7.95 10.56 8.11
N ARG A 45 8.66 11.29 8.97
CA ARG A 45 9.76 12.16 8.59
C ARG A 45 11.09 11.41 8.42
N ASN A 46 11.27 10.31 9.15
CA ASN A 46 12.54 9.59 9.28
C ASN A 46 12.76 8.46 8.26
N GLY A 47 11.78 8.19 7.38
CA GLY A 47 11.89 7.07 6.44
C GLY A 47 11.70 5.68 7.05
N SER A 48 11.11 5.57 8.24
CA SER A 48 10.72 4.28 8.85
C SER A 48 9.68 3.51 8.02
N MET A 49 10.11 2.39 7.43
CA MET A 49 9.18 1.41 6.86
C MET A 49 8.25 0.82 7.94
N GLY A 50 7.09 0.31 7.52
CA GLY A 50 6.08 -0.27 8.40
C GLY A 50 5.10 0.75 9.00
N TYR A 51 5.13 2.02 8.58
CA TYR A 51 4.32 3.08 9.18
C TYR A 51 2.88 3.13 8.67
N SER A 52 2.66 2.84 7.37
CA SER A 52 1.37 3.06 6.69
C SER A 52 0.18 2.39 7.40
N VAL A 53 0.27 1.09 7.70
CA VAL A 53 -0.83 0.31 8.31
C VAL A 53 -1.18 0.79 9.73
N PRO A 54 -0.25 0.86 10.71
CA PRO A 54 -0.59 1.35 12.05
C PRO A 54 -1.06 2.81 12.05
N ALA A 55 -0.55 3.65 11.15
CA ALA A 55 -1.04 5.01 11.00
C ALA A 55 -2.47 5.05 10.46
N ALA A 56 -2.83 4.17 9.52
CA ALA A 56 -4.18 4.07 8.99
C ALA A 56 -5.17 3.56 10.03
N LEU A 57 -4.76 2.57 10.83
CA LEU A 57 -5.51 2.14 12.00
C LEU A 57 -5.85 3.34 12.91
N ALA A 58 -4.82 4.07 13.36
CA ALA A 58 -5.02 5.23 14.24
C ALA A 58 -5.90 6.31 13.62
N ALA A 59 -5.69 6.65 12.33
CA ALA A 59 -6.48 7.66 11.64
C ALA A 59 -7.95 7.25 11.46
N SER A 60 -8.22 5.97 11.17
CA SER A 60 -9.60 5.47 11.05
C SER A 60 -10.35 5.46 12.38
N LEU A 61 -9.65 5.30 13.50
CA LEU A 61 -10.25 5.41 14.84
C LEU A 61 -10.52 6.87 15.23
N GLU A 62 -9.60 7.78 14.88
CA GLU A 62 -9.73 9.21 15.17
C GLU A 62 -10.78 9.90 14.28
N SER A 63 -10.94 9.43 13.04
CA SER A 63 -11.86 10.01 12.05
C SER A 63 -12.68 8.92 11.35
N PRO A 64 -13.61 8.26 12.07
CA PRO A 64 -14.37 7.11 11.55
C PRO A 64 -15.28 7.46 10.36
N ASP A 65 -15.67 8.73 10.23
CA ASP A 65 -16.50 9.20 9.13
C ASP A 65 -15.71 9.44 7.82
N ARG A 66 -14.37 9.40 7.88
CA ARG A 66 -13.48 9.67 6.74
C ARG A 66 -12.88 8.39 6.21
N LEU A 67 -12.85 8.24 4.89
CA LEU A 67 -12.17 7.11 4.27
C LEU A 67 -10.65 7.22 4.51
N THR A 68 -10.10 6.27 5.27
CA THR A 68 -8.66 6.15 5.48
C THR A 68 -8.06 5.10 4.54
N VAL A 69 -6.98 5.46 3.86
CA VAL A 69 -6.28 4.61 2.88
C VAL A 69 -4.79 4.53 3.19
N ALA A 70 -4.31 3.33 3.53
CA ALA A 70 -2.89 3.02 3.60
C ALA A 70 -2.34 2.71 2.22
N ILE A 71 -1.33 3.46 1.78
CA ILE A 71 -0.57 3.16 0.57
C ILE A 71 0.74 2.49 1.00
N ALA A 72 0.88 1.19 0.70
CA ALA A 72 1.96 0.36 1.20
C ALA A 72 2.66 -0.41 0.08
N GLY A 73 3.98 -0.57 0.18
CA GLY A 73 4.72 -1.58 -0.55
C GLY A 73 4.74 -2.90 0.22
N ASP A 74 4.87 -4.02 -0.49
CA ASP A 74 5.04 -5.36 0.09
C ASP A 74 6.08 -5.45 1.21
N GLY A 75 7.30 -4.96 0.99
CA GLY A 75 8.37 -5.01 1.99
C GLY A 75 8.07 -4.21 3.25
N GLU A 76 7.30 -3.13 3.13
CA GLU A 76 6.83 -2.37 4.27
C GLU A 76 5.67 -3.06 4.98
N PHE A 77 4.70 -3.58 4.21
CA PHE A 77 3.56 -4.30 4.76
C PHE A 77 4.02 -5.52 5.56
N LEU A 78 5.08 -6.19 5.14
CA LEU A 78 5.66 -7.32 5.88
C LEU A 78 6.27 -6.93 7.24
N MET A 79 6.46 -5.64 7.54
CA MET A 79 6.95 -5.22 8.86
C MET A 79 5.82 -5.13 9.88
N ASN A 80 4.71 -4.46 9.52
CA ASN A 80 3.62 -4.13 10.45
C ASN A 80 2.21 -4.40 9.89
N GLY A 81 2.07 -5.22 8.85
CA GLY A 81 0.78 -5.60 8.26
C GLY A 81 -0.12 -6.38 9.22
N GLN A 82 0.46 -6.98 10.27
CA GLN A 82 -0.28 -7.70 11.30
C GLN A 82 -1.20 -6.81 12.13
N GLU A 83 -1.05 -5.48 12.05
CA GLU A 83 -1.94 -4.52 12.70
C GLU A 83 -3.38 -4.56 12.13
N ILE A 84 -3.65 -5.32 11.07
CA ILE A 84 -5.01 -5.71 10.69
C ILE A 84 -5.69 -6.51 11.83
N ALA A 85 -4.94 -7.28 12.62
CA ALA A 85 -5.46 -7.95 13.81
C ALA A 85 -5.96 -6.94 14.85
N THR A 86 -5.17 -5.88 15.08
CA THR A 86 -5.55 -4.75 15.94
C THR A 86 -6.79 -4.05 15.39
N ALA A 87 -6.87 -3.87 14.07
CA ALA A 87 -8.05 -3.26 13.43
C ALA A 87 -9.32 -4.06 13.73
N ALA A 88 -9.26 -5.39 13.57
CA ALA A 88 -10.36 -6.29 13.88
C ALA A 88 -10.74 -6.23 15.37
N GLN A 89 -9.75 -6.15 16.27
CA GLN A 89 -10.00 -6.05 17.71
C GLN A 89 -10.73 -4.76 18.11
N TYR A 90 -10.40 -3.63 17.49
CA TYR A 90 -10.96 -2.32 17.85
C TYR A 90 -12.08 -1.84 16.91
N GLY A 91 -12.49 -2.64 15.93
CA GLY A 91 -13.51 -2.27 14.94
C GLY A 91 -13.07 -1.13 14.01
N ALA A 92 -11.75 -0.97 13.80
CA ALA A 92 -11.20 0.03 12.90
C ALA A 92 -11.39 -0.41 11.43
N ALA A 93 -11.77 0.51 10.54
CA ALA A 93 -12.01 0.24 9.13
C ALA A 93 -11.19 1.17 8.24
N PHE A 94 -10.25 0.60 7.48
CA PHE A 94 -9.44 1.32 6.50
C PHE A 94 -9.10 0.44 5.30
N LEU A 95 -8.75 1.07 4.19
CA LEU A 95 -8.34 0.41 2.95
C LEU A 95 -6.82 0.31 2.88
N VAL A 96 -6.27 -0.86 2.57
CA VAL A 96 -4.84 -1.01 2.23
C VAL A 96 -4.69 -1.21 0.73
N ILE A 97 -3.99 -0.30 0.07
CA ILE A 97 -3.53 -0.49 -1.32
C ILE A 97 -2.09 -0.96 -1.27
N LEU A 98 -1.91 -2.25 -1.53
CA LEU A 98 -0.62 -2.93 -1.45
C LEU A 98 0.03 -3.10 -2.83
N MET A 99 1.23 -2.56 -3.00
CA MET A 99 2.05 -2.73 -4.19
C MET A 99 3.00 -3.92 -4.01
N ASP A 100 2.62 -5.07 -4.55
CA ASP A 100 3.44 -6.30 -4.56
C ASP A 100 4.35 -6.36 -5.80
N ASN A 101 5.63 -6.00 -5.62
CA ASN A 101 6.67 -6.09 -6.66
C ASN A 101 7.78 -7.09 -6.31
N ARG A 102 7.62 -7.81 -5.20
CA ARG A 102 8.53 -8.79 -4.58
C ARG A 102 9.92 -8.26 -4.32
N GLN A 103 10.07 -6.97 -3.98
CA GLN A 103 11.37 -6.38 -3.72
C GLN A 103 11.36 -5.08 -2.92
N TYR A 104 12.48 -4.79 -2.25
CA TYR A 104 12.78 -3.43 -1.77
C TYR A 104 13.18 -2.51 -2.94
N GLY A 105 12.18 -2.06 -3.72
CA GLY A 105 12.38 -1.37 -5.01
C GLY A 105 13.29 -0.14 -4.97
N THR A 106 13.16 0.72 -3.97
CA THR A 106 14.02 1.91 -3.82
C THR A 106 15.49 1.53 -3.65
N ILE A 107 15.75 0.51 -2.83
CA ILE A 107 17.10 0.00 -2.59
C ILE A 107 17.63 -0.65 -3.88
N ARG A 108 16.79 -1.43 -4.57
CA ARG A 108 17.16 -2.09 -5.82
C ARG A 108 17.52 -1.10 -6.92
N GLU A 109 16.74 -0.05 -7.10
CA GLU A 109 17.03 1.01 -8.07
C GLU A 109 18.36 1.72 -7.76
N HIS A 110 18.66 1.96 -6.49
CA HIS A 110 19.93 2.54 -6.09
C HIS A 110 21.11 1.58 -6.35
N GLN A 111 20.94 0.27 -6.09
CA GLN A 111 21.94 -0.75 -6.40
C GLN A 111 22.23 -0.82 -7.90
N GLU A 112 21.21 -0.88 -8.76
CA GLU A 112 21.43 -0.96 -10.22
C GLU A 112 22.12 0.29 -10.77
N ARG A 113 21.83 1.47 -10.20
CA ARG A 113 22.44 2.73 -10.63
C ARG A 113 23.91 2.86 -10.24
N HIS A 114 24.27 2.47 -9.02
CA HIS A 114 25.61 2.74 -8.46
C HIS A 114 26.51 1.49 -8.41
N CYS A 115 25.92 0.30 -8.50
CA CYS A 115 26.60 -0.99 -8.41
C CYS A 115 25.99 -1.99 -9.43
N PRO A 116 26.08 -1.71 -10.75
CA PRO A 116 25.41 -2.52 -11.76
C PRO A 116 25.73 -4.01 -11.64
N GLY A 117 24.70 -4.86 -11.73
CA GLY A 117 24.85 -6.32 -11.64
C GLY A 117 25.06 -6.87 -10.23
N ARG A 118 25.14 -6.02 -9.18
CA ARG A 118 25.30 -6.45 -7.79
C ARG A 118 24.02 -6.27 -6.99
N ILE A 119 23.16 -7.29 -7.08
CA ILE A 119 21.92 -7.38 -6.30
C ILE A 119 22.25 -7.93 -4.91
N SER A 120 21.82 -7.24 -3.86
CA SER A 120 22.06 -7.68 -2.47
C SER A 120 20.87 -7.39 -1.56
N GLY A 121 20.25 -8.44 -1.01
CA GLY A 121 19.25 -8.33 0.06
C GLY A 121 17.98 -7.55 -0.31
N THR A 122 17.61 -7.49 -1.59
CA THR A 122 16.44 -6.72 -2.06
C THR A 122 15.28 -7.58 -2.52
N GLN A 123 15.46 -8.90 -2.67
CA GLN A 123 14.41 -9.83 -3.08
C GLN A 123 13.50 -10.20 -1.89
N LEU A 124 12.19 -10.25 -2.14
CA LEU A 124 11.20 -10.66 -1.15
C LEU A 124 10.46 -11.92 -1.59
N ALA A 125 10.19 -12.81 -0.64
CA ALA A 125 9.29 -13.94 -0.81
C ALA A 125 7.97 -13.61 -0.10
N ASN A 126 7.00 -13.13 -0.87
CA ASN A 126 5.73 -12.63 -0.33
C ASN A 126 4.70 -13.76 -0.12
N PRO A 127 3.90 -13.70 0.95
CA PRO A 127 2.74 -14.57 1.11
C PRO A 127 1.61 -14.16 0.15
N ASP A 128 0.52 -14.94 0.14
CA ASP A 128 -0.75 -14.44 -0.38
C ASP A 128 -1.32 -13.39 0.59
N PHE A 129 -1.16 -12.11 0.25
CA PHE A 129 -1.63 -11.00 1.07
C PHE A 129 -3.14 -10.91 1.19
N ALA A 130 -3.89 -11.41 0.20
CA ALA A 130 -5.35 -11.45 0.27
C ALA A 130 -5.79 -12.52 1.29
N ALA A 131 -5.14 -13.70 1.27
CA ALA A 131 -5.35 -14.72 2.29
C ALA A 131 -4.91 -14.25 3.68
N TYR A 132 -3.78 -13.52 3.75
CA TYR A 132 -3.30 -12.89 4.98
C TYR A 132 -4.36 -11.97 5.61
N ALA A 133 -4.96 -11.08 4.81
CA ALA A 133 -6.03 -10.19 5.30
C ALA A 133 -7.25 -10.99 5.81
N ARG A 134 -7.68 -12.01 5.05
CA ARG A 134 -8.79 -12.89 5.41
C ARG A 134 -8.55 -13.66 6.71
N ALA A 135 -7.30 -14.02 7.01
CA ALA A 135 -6.95 -14.71 8.25
C ALA A 135 -7.24 -13.88 9.52
N PHE A 136 -7.27 -12.54 9.39
CA PHE A 136 -7.66 -11.62 10.45
C PHE A 136 -9.11 -11.15 10.36
N GLY A 137 -9.93 -11.75 9.49
CA GLY A 137 -11.33 -11.39 9.30
C GLY A 137 -11.56 -10.16 8.41
N ALA A 138 -10.52 -9.64 7.75
CA ALA A 138 -10.66 -8.56 6.78
C ALA A 138 -11.01 -9.08 5.39
N HIS A 139 -11.53 -8.18 4.54
CA HIS A 139 -11.68 -8.44 3.11
C HIS A 139 -10.32 -8.37 2.41
N GLY A 140 -10.06 -9.24 1.44
CA GLY A 140 -8.78 -9.30 0.74
C GLY A 140 -8.94 -9.72 -0.72
N GLU A 141 -8.42 -8.90 -1.62
CA GLU A 141 -8.45 -9.12 -3.08
C GLU A 141 -7.06 -8.97 -3.69
N THR A 142 -6.83 -9.64 -4.82
CA THR A 142 -5.60 -9.51 -5.60
C THR A 142 -5.94 -9.05 -7.01
N VAL A 143 -5.40 -7.90 -7.40
CA VAL A 143 -5.53 -7.37 -8.76
C VAL A 143 -4.25 -7.68 -9.54
N THR A 144 -4.37 -8.47 -10.61
CA THR A 144 -3.23 -8.89 -11.44
C THR A 144 -3.30 -8.38 -12.88
N THR A 145 -4.47 -7.88 -13.30
CA THR A 145 -4.72 -7.36 -14.64
C THR A 145 -5.21 -5.93 -14.57
N ASP A 146 -4.85 -5.15 -15.57
CA ASP A 146 -5.35 -3.79 -15.78
C ASP A 146 -6.06 -3.78 -17.14
N ASP A 147 -7.36 -3.99 -17.10
CA ASP A 147 -8.26 -4.10 -18.25
C ASP A 147 -8.49 -2.75 -18.97
N ARG A 148 -8.03 -1.64 -18.38
CA ARG A 148 -7.93 -0.34 -19.06
C ARG A 148 -6.65 -0.20 -19.90
N ARG A 149 -5.71 -1.14 -19.75
CA ARG A 149 -4.50 -1.21 -20.56
C ARG A 149 -4.74 -2.18 -21.73
N PRO A 150 -4.61 -1.76 -23.00
CA PRO A 150 -4.77 -2.68 -24.12
C PRO A 150 -3.68 -3.77 -24.07
N GLY A 151 -4.09 -5.02 -23.80
CA GLY A 151 -3.23 -6.22 -23.72
C GLY A 151 -4.02 -7.46 -23.26
N PRO A 152 -3.55 -8.70 -23.51
CA PRO A 152 -4.37 -9.91 -23.32
C PRO A 152 -4.68 -10.13 -21.84
N SER A 153 -5.96 -10.03 -21.49
CA SER A 153 -6.48 -10.31 -20.16
C SER A 153 -6.48 -11.82 -19.90
N SER A 154 -5.75 -12.27 -18.88
CA SER A 154 -5.93 -13.61 -18.34
C SER A 154 -6.02 -13.53 -16.82
N VAL A 155 -7.25 -13.61 -16.31
CA VAL A 155 -7.51 -13.89 -14.89
C VAL A 155 -7.07 -15.33 -14.65
N ARG A 156 -6.09 -15.55 -13.77
CA ARG A 156 -5.82 -16.88 -13.21
C ARG A 156 -6.23 -16.87 -11.75
N SER A 157 -7.29 -17.60 -11.42
CA SER A 157 -7.39 -18.21 -10.10
C SER A 157 -6.30 -19.27 -10.01
N ARG A 158 -5.45 -19.22 -8.98
CA ARG A 158 -4.63 -20.36 -8.59
C ARG A 158 -5.31 -21.07 -7.43
N PRO A 159 -5.24 -22.41 -7.39
CA PRO A 159 -5.84 -23.25 -6.34
C PRO A 159 -5.17 -23.03 -4.99
#